data_AF-E3T8S8-F1
#
_entry.id   AF-E3T8S8-F1
#
_cell.length_a   1.000
_cell.length_b   1.000
_cell.length_c   1.000
_cell.angle_alpha   90.00
_cell.angle_beta   90.00
_cell.angle_gamma   90.00
#
_symmetry.space_group_name_H-M   'P 1'
#
loop_
_entity.id
_entity.type
_entity.pdbx_description
1 polymer ?
#
loop_
_entity_poly.entity_id
_entity_poly.type
_entity_poly.pdbx_seq_one_letter_code
_entity_poly.pdbx_strand_id
1 'polypeptide(L)'
;STGIKKQRCGLPRWTRREICLLSGLVFAAGLCIILGCILVLKYVALEHDAYCQEGCQERKAFAKASRFIATNIDPTIDPCKDFYSFACGGWLRRHAIPEDKLIYGIIAAIGEQNEEKLQRLLLRPIRRPYLASAERKVKE
;
A
#
# COMPACT_ATOMS: atom_id res chain seq x y z
N SER A 1 -42.41 -72.83 -18.62
CA SER A 1 -41.49 -72.40 -19.69
C SER A 1 -42.02 -71.09 -20.27
N THR A 2 -41.31 -69.99 -20.40
CA THR A 2 -39.87 -69.76 -20.65
C THR A 2 -39.45 -68.39 -20.10
N GLY A 3 -38.22 -68.30 -19.57
CA GLY A 3 -37.70 -67.12 -18.86
C GLY A 3 -37.13 -66.02 -19.76
N ILE A 4 -37.30 -64.77 -19.30
CA ILE A 4 -36.77 -63.55 -19.90
C ILE A 4 -35.27 -63.44 -19.57
N LYS A 5 -34.40 -63.49 -20.59
CA LYS A 5 -32.96 -63.23 -20.44
C LYS A 5 -32.70 -61.72 -20.36
N LYS A 6 -32.31 -61.24 -19.17
CA LYS A 6 -31.84 -59.87 -18.93
C LYS A 6 -30.41 -59.70 -19.50
N GLN A 7 -30.25 -58.94 -20.59
CA GLN A 7 -28.93 -58.49 -21.05
C GLN A 7 -28.37 -57.49 -20.04
N ARG A 8 -27.20 -57.80 -19.45
CA ARG A 8 -26.43 -56.83 -18.65
C ARG A 8 -25.46 -56.14 -19.60
N CYS A 9 -25.69 -54.86 -19.91
CA CYS A 9 -24.66 -53.99 -20.48
C CYS A 9 -23.54 -53.84 -19.44
N GLY A 10 -22.39 -54.49 -19.68
CA GLY A 10 -21.18 -54.21 -18.93
C GLY A 10 -20.60 -52.86 -19.36
N LEU A 11 -20.20 -52.03 -18.40
CA LEU A 11 -19.36 -50.86 -18.70
C LEU A 11 -18.04 -51.32 -19.36
N PRO A 12 -17.47 -50.55 -20.31
CA PRO A 12 -16.24 -50.94 -20.98
C PRO A 12 -15.10 -51.12 -19.95
N ARG A 13 -14.39 -52.25 -20.05
CA ARG A 13 -13.21 -52.55 -19.23
C ARG A 13 -12.01 -51.81 -19.81
N TRP A 14 -11.80 -50.59 -19.34
CA TRP A 14 -10.70 -49.72 -19.77
C TRP A 14 -9.34 -50.42 -19.66
N THR A 15 -8.50 -50.25 -20.68
CA THR A 15 -7.15 -50.77 -20.68
C THR A 15 -6.24 -49.88 -19.83
N ARG A 16 -5.19 -50.47 -19.23
CA ARG A 16 -4.23 -49.74 -18.37
C ARG A 16 -3.62 -48.51 -19.05
N ARG A 17 -3.51 -48.53 -20.39
CA ARG A 17 -3.01 -47.42 -21.21
C ARG A 17 -4.01 -46.26 -21.26
N GLU A 18 -5.30 -46.52 -21.46
CA GLU A 18 -6.34 -45.50 -21.49
C GLU A 18 -6.50 -44.82 -20.12
N ILE A 19 -6.40 -45.58 -19.03
CA ILE A 19 -6.47 -45.04 -17.67
C ILE A 19 -5.29 -44.07 -17.40
N CYS A 20 -4.07 -44.42 -17.79
CA CYS A 20 -2.91 -43.54 -17.64
C CYS A 20 -3.00 -42.27 -18.50
N LEU A 21 -3.58 -42.37 -19.70
CA LEU A 21 -3.76 -41.21 -20.57
C LEU A 21 -4.84 -40.27 -20.03
N LEU A 22 -5.97 -40.81 -19.56
CA LEU A 22 -7.04 -40.03 -18.96
C LEU A 22 -6.58 -39.35 -17.65
N SER A 23 -5.80 -40.04 -16.81
CA SER A 23 -5.27 -39.42 -15.59
C SER A 23 -4.26 -38.31 -15.89
N GLY A 24 -3.40 -38.51 -16.88
CA GLY A 24 -2.46 -37.48 -17.35
C GLY A 24 -3.18 -36.25 -17.91
N LEU A 25 -4.24 -36.46 -18.71
CA LEU A 25 -5.04 -35.37 -19.28
C LEU A 25 -5.78 -34.58 -18.19
N VAL A 26 -6.38 -35.26 -17.21
CA VAL A 26 -7.04 -34.62 -16.07
C VAL A 26 -6.04 -33.80 -15.24
N PHE A 27 -4.83 -34.32 -15.02
CA PHE A 27 -3.79 -33.59 -14.29
C PHE A 27 -3.31 -32.36 -15.07
N ALA A 28 -3.08 -32.50 -16.37
CA ALA A 28 -2.69 -31.38 -17.23
C ALA A 28 -3.77 -30.29 -17.30
N ALA A 29 -5.04 -30.67 -17.45
CA ALA A 29 -6.16 -29.74 -17.42
C ALA A 29 -6.28 -29.03 -16.06
N GLY A 30 -6.11 -29.77 -14.96
CA GLY A 30 -6.07 -29.21 -13.61
C GLY A 30 -4.95 -28.19 -13.42
N LEU A 31 -3.73 -28.50 -13.90
CA LEU A 31 -2.60 -27.57 -13.87
C LEU A 31 -2.87 -26.32 -14.71
N CYS A 32 -3.44 -26.45 -15.91
CA CYS A 32 -3.81 -25.31 -16.75
C CYS A 32 -4.84 -24.40 -16.07
N ILE A 33 -5.84 -24.98 -15.40
CA ILE A 33 -6.84 -24.21 -14.64
C ILE A 33 -6.18 -23.48 -13.48
N ILE A 34 -5.33 -24.16 -12.70
CA ILE A 34 -4.63 -23.55 -11.56
C ILE A 34 -3.73 -22.40 -12.02
N LEU A 35 -2.94 -22.60 -13.09
CA LEU A 35 -2.08 -21.56 -13.64
C LEU A 35 -2.90 -20.39 -14.20
N GLY A 36 -4.01 -20.67 -14.89
CA GLY A 36 -4.95 -19.66 -15.35
C GLY A 36 -5.54 -18.85 -14.19
N CYS A 37 -6.00 -19.50 -13.13
CA CYS A 37 -6.50 -18.84 -11.93
C CYS A 37 -5.42 -17.99 -11.25
N ILE A 38 -4.17 -18.47 -11.14
CA ILE A 38 -3.07 -17.70 -10.57
C ILE A 38 -2.77 -16.46 -11.43
N LEU A 39 -2.74 -16.60 -12.75
CA LEU A 39 -2.51 -15.48 -13.67
C LEU A 39 -3.63 -14.44 -13.60
N VAL A 40 -4.90 -14.88 -13.55
CA VAL A 40 -6.05 -13.99 -13.39
C VAL A 40 -6.03 -13.29 -12.04
N LEU A 41 -5.75 -14.01 -10.95
CA LEU A 41 -5.64 -13.41 -9.61
C LEU A 41 -4.49 -12.39 -9.55
N LYS A 42 -3.35 -12.67 -10.19
CA LYS A 42 -2.24 -11.72 -10.28
C LYS A 42 -2.59 -10.52 -11.14
N TYR A 43 -3.26 -10.73 -12.27
CA TYR A 43 -3.73 -9.64 -13.14
C TYR A 43 -4.71 -8.72 -12.40
N VAL A 44 -5.73 -9.29 -11.74
CA VAL A 44 -6.72 -8.54 -10.95
C VAL A 44 -6.05 -7.84 -9.76
N ALA A 45 -5.10 -8.49 -9.07
CA ALA A 45 -4.37 -7.85 -7.97
C ALA A 45 -3.53 -6.65 -8.44
N LEU A 46 -2.86 -6.75 -9.60
CA LEU A 46 -2.08 -5.65 -10.17
C LEU A 46 -2.96 -4.47 -10.58
N GLU A 47 -4.14 -4.72 -11.16
CA GLU A 47 -5.13 -3.68 -11.45
C GLU A 47 -5.71 -3.05 -10.17
N HIS A 48 -5.95 -3.86 -9.14
CA HIS A 48 -6.48 -3.39 -7.86
C HIS A 48 -5.48 -2.50 -7.10
N ASP A 49 -4.20 -2.86 -7.11
CA ASP A 49 -3.14 -2.05 -6.50
C ASP A 49 -3.08 -0.66 -7.15
N ALA A 50 -3.23 -0.56 -8.48
CA ALA A 50 -3.24 0.72 -9.19
C ALA A 50 -4.50 1.57 -8.90
N TYR A 51 -5.69 0.94 -8.88
CA TYR A 51 -6.96 1.63 -8.60
C TYR A 51 -7.05 2.12 -7.14
N CYS A 52 -6.61 1.30 -6.19
CA CYS A 52 -6.48 1.73 -4.80
C CYS A 52 -5.34 2.74 -4.62
N GLN A 53 -4.32 2.80 -5.48
CA GLN A 53 -3.25 3.79 -5.34
C GLN A 53 -3.78 5.22 -5.53
N GLU A 54 -4.48 5.53 -6.63
CA GLU A 54 -4.89 6.93 -6.90
C GLU A 54 -5.97 7.42 -5.93
N GLY A 55 -7.08 6.68 -5.79
CA GLY A 55 -8.19 7.10 -4.92
C GLY A 55 -7.85 7.07 -3.42
N CYS A 56 -6.94 6.18 -2.98
CA CYS A 56 -6.51 6.15 -1.58
C CYS A 56 -5.48 7.22 -1.28
N GLN A 57 -4.57 7.54 -2.22
CA GLN A 57 -3.61 8.62 -2.02
C GLN A 57 -4.31 9.98 -1.93
N GLU A 58 -5.29 10.24 -2.80
CA GLU A 58 -6.10 11.47 -2.70
C GLU A 58 -6.83 11.55 -1.36
N ARG A 59 -7.56 10.50 -0.96
CA ARG A 59 -8.27 10.49 0.34
C ARG A 59 -7.32 10.70 1.52
N LYS A 60 -6.13 10.09 1.50
CA LYS A 60 -5.11 10.28 2.54
C LYS A 60 -4.57 11.71 2.55
N ALA A 61 -4.31 12.28 1.36
CA ALA A 61 -3.85 13.66 1.24
C ALA A 61 -4.91 14.65 1.76
N PHE A 62 -6.17 14.49 1.36
CA PHE A 62 -7.29 15.31 1.84
C PHE A 62 -7.48 15.17 3.36
N ALA A 63 -7.48 13.95 3.90
CA ALA A 63 -7.61 13.73 5.34
C ALA A 63 -6.45 14.36 6.14
N LYS A 64 -5.23 14.31 5.60
CA LYS A 64 -4.07 14.95 6.23
C LYS A 64 -4.17 16.48 6.17
N ALA A 65 -4.55 17.02 5.02
CA ALA A 65 -4.73 18.46 4.84
C ALA A 65 -5.86 19.02 5.71
N SER A 66 -7.02 18.34 5.76
CA SER A 66 -8.15 18.75 6.58
C SER A 66 -7.80 18.75 8.07
N ARG A 67 -7.10 17.71 8.54
CA ARG A 67 -6.63 17.66 9.93
C ARG A 67 -5.62 18.76 10.22
N PHE A 68 -4.68 19.02 9.32
CA PHE A 68 -3.70 20.10 9.46
C PHE A 68 -4.39 21.45 9.61
N ILE A 69 -5.33 21.78 8.72
CA ILE A 69 -6.11 23.02 8.76
C ILE A 69 -6.91 23.10 10.07
N ALA A 70 -7.66 22.05 10.41
CA ALA A 70 -8.51 22.02 11.60
C ALA A 70 -7.73 22.24 12.90
N THR A 71 -6.48 21.76 12.97
CA THR A 71 -5.63 21.99 14.14
C THR A 71 -5.07 23.42 14.22
N ASN A 72 -4.91 24.12 13.10
CA ASN A 72 -4.24 25.42 13.08
C ASN A 72 -5.20 26.61 13.16
N ILE A 73 -6.49 26.39 12.82
CA ILE A 73 -7.54 27.39 12.96
C ILE A 73 -7.92 27.60 14.43
N ASP A 74 -8.22 28.84 14.81
CA ASP A 74 -8.94 29.20 16.03
C ASP A 74 -10.36 29.70 15.69
N PRO A 75 -11.41 28.86 15.88
CA PRO A 75 -12.77 29.21 15.49
C PRO A 75 -13.44 30.24 16.42
N THR A 76 -12.76 30.67 17.49
CA THR A 76 -13.29 31.70 18.39
C THR A 76 -13.09 33.12 17.85
N ILE A 77 -12.27 33.28 16.82
CA ILE A 77 -11.98 34.55 16.16
C ILE A 77 -12.88 34.73 14.94
N ASP A 78 -13.46 35.92 14.80
CA ASP A 78 -14.23 36.30 13.61
C ASP A 78 -13.27 36.49 12.40
N PRO A 79 -13.38 35.64 11.36
CA PRO A 79 -12.49 35.72 10.20
C PRO A 79 -12.63 37.02 9.41
N CYS A 80 -13.77 37.72 9.51
CA CYS A 80 -13.97 39.01 8.84
C CYS A 80 -13.26 40.16 9.57
N LYS A 81 -12.81 39.95 10.81
CA LYS A 81 -12.11 40.96 11.62
C LYS A 81 -10.61 40.72 11.69
N ASP A 82 -10.20 39.47 11.90
CA ASP A 82 -8.78 39.08 11.94
C ASP A 82 -8.61 37.67 11.37
N PHE A 83 -8.46 37.60 10.05
CA PHE A 83 -8.26 36.33 9.35
C PHE A 83 -6.96 35.63 9.74
N TYR A 84 -5.92 36.37 10.16
CA TYR A 84 -4.64 35.78 10.55
C TYR A 84 -4.79 35.00 11.86
N SER A 85 -5.37 35.64 12.89
CA SER A 85 -5.62 34.97 14.18
C SER A 85 -6.64 33.84 14.04
N PHE A 86 -7.64 33.99 13.17
CA PHE A 86 -8.55 32.88 12.84
C PHE A 86 -7.80 31.70 12.18
N ALA A 87 -7.02 31.95 11.12
CA ALA A 87 -6.40 30.88 10.33
C ALA A 87 -5.20 30.22 11.01
N CYS A 88 -4.47 30.96 11.84
CA CYS A 88 -3.21 30.51 12.45
C CYS A 88 -3.23 30.46 13.99
N GLY A 89 -4.23 31.04 14.66
CA GLY A 89 -4.25 31.17 16.12
C GLY A 89 -4.10 29.84 16.86
N GLY A 90 -4.67 28.76 16.33
CA GLY A 90 -4.48 27.41 16.88
C GLY A 90 -3.02 26.95 16.82
N TRP A 91 -2.29 27.31 15.76
CA TRP A 91 -0.85 27.02 15.65
C TRP A 91 -0.03 27.86 16.64
N LEU A 92 -0.28 29.18 16.71
CA LEU A 92 0.44 30.10 17.60
C LEU A 92 0.32 29.67 19.08
N ARG A 93 -0.86 29.19 19.51
CA ARG A 93 -1.08 28.73 20.89
C ARG A 93 -0.24 27.50 21.28
N ARG A 94 0.21 26.70 20.30
CA ARG A 94 1.02 25.49 20.53
C ARG A 94 2.51 25.69 20.24
N HIS A 95 2.88 26.75 19.53
CA HIS A 95 4.24 26.99 19.06
C HIS A 95 4.67 28.41 19.44
N ALA A 96 5.06 28.57 20.70
CA ALA A 96 5.74 29.77 21.15
C ALA A 96 7.12 29.89 20.47
N ILE A 97 7.63 31.11 20.33
CA ILE A 97 8.96 31.36 19.80
C ILE A 97 9.97 30.83 20.84
N PRO A 98 10.83 29.86 20.49
CA PRO A 98 11.88 29.38 21.38
C PRO A 98 12.89 30.47 21.73
N GLU A 99 13.52 30.38 22.91
CA GLU A 99 14.48 31.39 23.42
C GLU A 99 15.68 31.62 22.48
N ASP A 100 16.06 30.63 21.69
CA ASP A 100 17.17 30.70 20.73
C ASP A 100 16.78 31.35 19.39
N LYS A 101 15.52 31.80 19.25
CA LYS A 101 14.97 32.28 17.97
C LYS A 101 14.29 33.62 18.11
N LEU A 102 14.50 34.48 17.12
CA LEU A 102 13.77 35.75 17.02
C LEU A 102 12.41 35.57 16.32
N ILE A 103 12.27 34.56 15.46
CA ILE A 103 11.07 34.28 14.68
C ILE A 103 10.87 32.77 14.62
N TYR A 104 9.64 32.31 14.83
CA TYR A 104 9.27 30.91 14.68
C TYR A 104 7.98 30.77 13.90
N GLY A 105 8.00 29.95 12.86
CA GLY A 105 6.91 29.78 11.91
C GLY A 105 6.89 28.37 11.33
N ILE A 106 5.91 28.10 10.47
CA ILE A 106 5.70 26.77 9.88
C ILE A 106 6.93 26.27 9.11
N ILE A 107 7.63 27.14 8.36
CA ILE A 107 8.82 26.73 7.59
C ILE A 107 9.94 26.27 8.54
N ALA A 108 10.18 27.00 9.64
CA ALA A 108 11.17 26.63 10.65
C ALA A 108 10.82 25.28 11.29
N ALA A 109 9.56 25.10 11.69
CA ALA A 109 9.08 23.84 12.27
C ALA A 109 9.21 22.65 11.30
N ILE A 110 8.94 22.85 10.01
CA ILE A 110 9.15 21.83 8.97
C ILE A 110 10.64 21.53 8.81
N GLY A 111 11.50 22.56 8.84
CA GLY A 111 12.95 22.41 8.79
C GLY A 111 13.47 21.51 9.91
N GLU A 112 13.10 21.79 11.15
CA GLU A 112 13.47 20.98 12.32
C GLU A 112 13.00 19.53 12.19
N GLN A 113 11.76 19.30 11.76
CA GLN A 113 11.25 17.95 11.52
C GLN A 113 12.02 17.22 10.42
N ASN A 114 12.51 17.93 9.42
CA ASN A 114 13.31 17.35 8.35
C ASN A 114 14.73 17.04 8.82
N GLU A 115 15.35 17.92 9.60
CA GLU A 115 16.65 17.68 10.22
C GLU A 115 16.61 16.47 11.16
N GLU A 116 15.58 16.36 12.00
CA GLU A 116 15.41 15.21 12.88
C GLU A 116 15.28 13.90 12.08
N LYS A 117 14.48 13.91 11.00
CA LYS A 117 14.38 12.75 10.10
C LYS A 117 15.69 12.42 9.43
N LEU A 118 16.42 13.43 8.95
CA LEU A 118 17.71 13.26 8.30
C LEU A 118 18.72 12.64 9.27
N GLN A 119 18.80 13.16 10.50
CA GLN A 119 19.64 12.61 11.56
C GLN A 119 19.32 11.13 11.81
N ARG A 120 18.04 10.78 11.95
CA ARG A 120 17.62 9.38 12.11
C ARG A 120 18.00 8.51 10.91
N LEU A 121 18.02 9.04 9.69
CA LEU A 121 18.42 8.30 8.48
C LEU A 121 19.93 8.09 8.41
N LEU A 122 20.71 9.09 8.81
CA LEU A 122 22.17 9.04 8.84
C LEU A 122 22.68 8.03 9.88
N LEU A 123 22.04 7.96 11.05
CA LEU A 123 22.41 7.02 12.13
C LEU A 123 22.06 5.55 11.82
N ARG A 124 21.26 5.27 10.78
CA ARG A 124 20.96 3.89 10.38
C ARG A 124 22.16 3.25 9.69
N PRO A 125 22.40 1.94 9.90
CA PRO A 125 23.45 1.20 9.22
C PRO A 125 23.42 1.41 7.69
N ILE A 126 24.60 1.46 7.08
CA ILE A 126 24.76 1.62 5.64
C ILE A 126 24.11 0.41 4.95
N ARG A 127 23.07 0.65 4.15
CA ARG A 127 22.38 -0.44 3.41
C ARG A 127 23.11 -0.83 2.14
N ARG A 128 23.81 0.13 1.53
CA ARG A 128 24.55 -0.01 0.26
C ARG A 128 26.06 0.17 0.50
N PRO A 129 26.81 -0.90 0.86
CA PRO A 129 28.19 -0.78 1.33
C PRO A 129 29.26 -0.66 0.22
N TYR A 130 28.88 -0.64 -1.06
CA TYR A 130 29.85 -0.53 -2.16
C TYR A 130 30.52 0.86 -2.20
N LEU A 131 31.78 0.93 -2.63
CA LEU A 131 32.64 2.13 -2.53
C LEU A 131 32.08 3.38 -3.23
N ALA A 132 31.37 3.22 -4.35
CA ALA A 132 30.76 4.33 -5.08
C ALA A 132 29.43 4.81 -4.48
N SER A 133 28.93 4.20 -3.40
CA SER A 133 27.62 4.50 -2.81
C SER A 133 27.62 5.88 -2.17
N ALA A 134 26.71 6.76 -2.61
CA ALA A 134 26.49 8.05 -1.98
C ALA A 134 26.00 7.90 -0.52
N GLU A 135 25.20 6.87 -0.23
CA GLU A 135 24.75 6.59 1.14
C GLU A 135 25.95 6.28 2.06
N ARG A 136 26.91 5.50 1.57
CA ARG A 136 28.13 5.17 2.31
C ARG A 136 28.95 6.44 2.57
N LYS A 137 29.23 7.22 1.52
CA LYS A 137 30.05 8.44 1.59
C LYS A 137 29.49 9.53 2.51
N VAL A 138 28.18 9.62 2.68
CA VAL A 138 27.54 10.64 3.52
C VAL A 138 27.41 10.18 4.98
N LYS A 139 27.52 8.87 5.25
CA LYS A 139 27.39 8.28 6.59
C LYS A 139 28.72 7.92 7.24
N GLU A 140 29.77 7.69 6.45
CA GLU A 140 31.16 7.62 6.90
C GLU A 140 31.68 9.02 7.27
#